data_AF-A0A9X2DW86-F1
#
_entry.id   AF-A0A9X2DW86-F1
#
_cell.length_a   1.000
_cell.length_b   1.000
_cell.length_c   1.000
_cell.angle_alpha   90.00
_cell.angle_beta   90.00
_cell.angle_gamma   90.00
#
_symmetry.space_group_name_H-M   'P 1'
#
loop_
_entity.id
_entity.type
_entity.pdbx_description
1 polymer ?
#
loop_
_entity_poly.entity_id
_entity_poly.type
_entity_poly.pdbx_seq_one_letter_code
_entity_poly.pdbx_strand_id
1 'polypeptide(L)'
;MKRLLLPVLVLVIALAGCATNEPGDPTVGTPSLAPTPSPASPTPTALPISTATPTPTAAPTTAAAAPVSAIPRPDADQEAFLRASLNEVDPALVGDDGVVNHSRDQCSSILGGASEESLIASTKLRFETATFTPTDSQAVQILDVIRSGGWCG
;
A
#
# COMPACT_ATOMS: atom_id res chain seq x y z
N MET A 1 -49.46 -11.34 15.70
CA MET A 1 -50.01 -9.99 15.92
C MET A 1 -48.90 -8.95 15.88
N LYS A 2 -48.69 -8.26 14.75
CA LYS A 2 -48.30 -6.83 14.67
C LYS A 2 -48.24 -6.45 13.18
N ARG A 3 -49.22 -5.66 12.74
CA ARG A 3 -49.20 -4.91 11.49
C ARG A 3 -48.63 -3.53 11.80
N LEU A 4 -47.68 -3.04 11.01
CA LEU A 4 -47.33 -1.61 10.83
C LEU A 4 -46.73 -1.49 9.42
N LEU A 5 -47.44 -0.98 8.41
CA LEU A 5 -47.68 0.44 8.04
C LEU A 5 -46.41 1.16 7.50
N LEU A 6 -46.31 1.22 6.14
CA LEU A 6 -45.93 2.34 5.22
C LEU A 6 -44.64 3.18 5.46
N PRO A 7 -44.03 3.86 4.45
CA PRO A 7 -44.67 4.40 3.23
C PRO A 7 -43.90 4.30 1.90
N VAL A 8 -44.67 4.61 0.84
CA VAL A 8 -44.27 5.08 -0.49
C VAL A 8 -43.23 6.21 -0.41
N LEU A 9 -42.15 6.13 -1.19
CA LEU A 9 -41.42 7.31 -1.66
C LEU A 9 -40.98 7.09 -3.12
N VAL A 10 -41.78 7.64 -4.02
CA VAL A 10 -41.38 7.93 -5.41
C VAL A 10 -40.38 9.08 -5.35
N LEU A 11 -39.20 8.92 -5.96
CA LEU A 11 -38.32 10.05 -6.27
C LEU A 11 -37.80 9.93 -7.70
N VAL A 12 -38.42 10.70 -8.59
CA VAL A 12 -37.94 11.04 -9.93
C VAL A 12 -37.03 12.26 -9.77
N ILE A 13 -35.76 12.16 -10.16
CA ILE A 13 -34.90 13.32 -10.42
C ILE A 13 -34.12 13.07 -11.72
N ALA A 14 -34.35 13.97 -12.68
CA ALA A 14 -33.61 14.11 -13.93
C ALA A 14 -32.58 15.25 -13.79
N LEU A 15 -31.35 15.07 -14.27
CA LEU A 15 -30.37 16.12 -14.67
C LEU A 15 -29.30 15.44 -15.58
N ALA A 16 -29.14 15.80 -16.87
CA ALA A 16 -28.29 16.89 -17.40
C ALA A 16 -26.88 16.86 -16.76
N GLY A 17 -25.76 16.56 -17.42
CA GLY A 17 -25.24 17.13 -18.67
C GLY A 17 -24.01 18.00 -18.36
N CYS A 18 -22.79 17.53 -18.64
CA CYS A 18 -21.51 18.27 -18.75
C CYS A 18 -20.54 17.29 -19.48
N ALA A 19 -20.19 17.41 -20.76
CA ALA A 19 -19.43 18.45 -21.45
C ALA A 19 -18.00 18.64 -20.91
N THR A 20 -17.02 18.42 -21.82
CA THR A 20 -15.87 19.32 -22.08
C THR A 20 -14.45 18.82 -21.74
N ASN A 21 -13.66 18.70 -22.83
CA ASN A 21 -12.21 18.97 -23.03
C ASN A 21 -11.16 17.84 -23.13
N GLU A 22 -10.71 17.60 -24.37
CA GLU A 22 -9.30 17.36 -24.79
C GLU A 22 -8.44 18.65 -24.58
N PRO A 23 -7.11 18.77 -24.85
CA PRO A 23 -6.12 17.87 -25.49
C PRO A 23 -4.70 17.86 -24.83
N GLY A 24 -3.74 17.10 -25.38
CA GLY A 24 -2.31 17.41 -25.20
C GLY A 24 -1.29 16.27 -25.42
N ASP A 25 -0.73 16.20 -26.64
CA ASP A 25 0.46 15.43 -27.04
C ASP A 25 1.76 16.11 -26.56
N PRO A 26 2.83 15.35 -26.23
CA PRO A 26 4.15 15.78 -26.70
C PRO A 26 5.06 14.65 -27.22
N THR A 27 5.20 14.59 -28.54
CA THR A 27 6.44 14.65 -29.36
C THR A 27 7.78 14.27 -28.71
N VAL A 28 8.26 13.08 -29.09
CA VAL A 28 9.60 12.66 -29.59
C VAL A 28 10.84 13.55 -29.35
N GLY A 29 11.91 12.93 -28.81
CA GLY A 29 13.30 13.39 -28.97
C GLY A 29 14.36 12.48 -28.33
N THR A 30 15.18 11.82 -29.17
CA THR A 30 16.40 11.00 -28.90
C THR A 30 17.28 11.16 -30.16
N PRO A 31 18.61 10.90 -30.25
CA PRO A 31 19.74 10.65 -29.30
C PRO A 31 20.94 11.61 -29.57
N SER A 32 22.14 11.37 -29.00
CA SER A 32 23.40 11.12 -29.77
C SER A 32 24.68 11.19 -28.92
N LEU A 33 25.52 10.16 -29.08
CA LEU A 33 26.86 9.94 -28.48
C LEU A 33 27.97 10.69 -29.24
N ALA A 34 29.10 10.94 -28.57
CA ALA A 34 30.40 11.15 -29.23
C ALA A 34 31.57 10.68 -28.32
N PRO A 35 32.42 9.72 -28.78
CA PRO A 35 33.69 9.32 -28.13
C PRO A 35 34.93 9.66 -28.99
N THR A 36 36.04 10.15 -28.43
CA THR A 36 37.41 10.12 -29.05
C THR A 36 38.50 10.65 -28.07
N PRO A 37 39.84 10.49 -28.27
CA PRO A 37 40.71 9.30 -28.09
C PRO A 37 41.94 9.48 -27.12
N SER A 38 42.69 8.36 -26.96
CA SER A 38 44.02 8.07 -26.35
C SER A 38 45.23 8.84 -26.98
N PRO A 39 46.56 8.63 -26.68
CA PRO A 39 47.30 7.86 -25.64
C PRO A 39 48.53 8.59 -25.01
N ALA A 40 49.23 7.99 -24.01
CA ALA A 40 50.71 7.84 -23.94
C ALA A 40 51.19 7.19 -22.63
N SER A 41 52.10 6.22 -22.79
CA SER A 41 52.88 5.50 -21.76
C SER A 41 54.13 6.30 -21.36
N PRO A 42 54.60 6.20 -20.10
CA PRO A 42 55.88 5.51 -19.89
C PRO A 42 55.99 4.66 -18.59
N THR A 43 56.73 3.54 -18.69
CA THR A 43 57.31 2.73 -17.60
C THR A 43 58.67 3.30 -17.20
N PRO A 44 59.03 3.47 -15.90
CA PRO A 44 59.94 2.52 -15.25
C PRO A 44 59.83 2.31 -13.72
N THR A 45 60.02 1.05 -13.31
CA THR A 45 60.78 0.47 -12.17
C THR A 45 61.27 1.37 -11.03
N ALA A 46 60.76 1.14 -9.79
CA ALA A 46 61.51 0.69 -8.59
C ALA A 46 60.71 0.91 -7.27
N LEU A 47 60.61 -0.14 -6.42
CA LEU A 47 60.29 -0.08 -4.97
C LEU A 47 61.41 0.67 -4.21
N PRO A 48 61.24 1.25 -2.97
CA PRO A 48 60.51 0.63 -1.85
C PRO A 48 59.86 1.59 -0.79
N ILE A 49 59.29 0.95 0.25
CA ILE A 49 59.01 1.41 1.63
C ILE A 49 57.65 2.08 1.91
N SER A 50 56.84 1.29 2.61
CA SER A 50 55.61 1.63 3.31
C SER A 50 55.70 2.92 4.11
N THR A 51 54.79 3.85 3.83
CA THR A 51 54.29 4.80 4.82
C THR A 51 52.78 4.60 4.88
N ALA A 52 52.30 4.06 6.01
CA ALA A 52 50.89 3.84 6.24
C ALA A 52 50.16 5.19 6.28
N THR A 53 49.47 5.54 5.21
CA THR A 53 48.47 6.60 5.22
C THR A 53 47.33 6.14 6.13
N PRO A 54 46.93 6.89 7.18
CA PRO A 54 45.75 6.53 7.93
C PRO A 54 44.55 6.62 6.99
N THR A 55 43.94 5.47 6.72
CA THR A 55 42.63 5.41 6.09
C THR A 55 41.69 6.24 6.98
N PRO A 56 40.98 7.25 6.46
CA PRO A 56 39.86 7.79 7.20
C PRO A 56 38.87 6.64 7.35
N THR A 57 38.79 6.09 8.57
CA THR A 57 37.70 5.23 8.98
C THR A 57 36.43 5.97 8.63
N ALA A 58 35.70 5.49 7.62
CA ALA A 58 34.32 5.86 7.45
C ALA A 58 33.65 5.51 8.76
N ALA A 59 33.34 6.52 9.57
CA ALA A 59 32.48 6.34 10.70
C ALA A 59 31.23 5.63 10.17
N PRO A 60 30.75 4.55 10.81
CA PRO A 60 29.41 4.11 10.52
C PRO A 60 28.53 5.33 10.84
N THR A 61 28.01 5.98 9.80
CA THR A 61 26.75 6.70 9.93
C THR A 61 25.79 5.62 10.39
N THR A 62 25.65 5.49 11.70
CA THR A 62 24.47 4.92 12.33
C THR A 62 23.35 5.82 11.83
N ALA A 63 22.78 5.46 10.68
CA ALA A 63 21.45 5.86 10.33
C ALA A 63 20.66 5.40 11.54
N ALA A 64 20.25 6.36 12.37
CA ALA A 64 19.27 6.13 13.38
C ALA A 64 18.11 5.49 12.63
N ALA A 65 17.93 4.18 12.78
CA ALA A 65 16.73 3.53 12.36
C ALA A 65 15.64 4.31 13.08
N ALA A 66 14.88 5.12 12.34
CA ALA A 66 13.62 5.63 12.83
C ALA A 66 12.89 4.42 13.43
N PRO A 67 12.17 4.56 14.56
CA PRO A 67 11.35 3.46 15.04
C PRO A 67 10.48 3.05 13.86
N VAL A 68 10.72 1.85 13.33
CA VAL A 68 9.80 1.25 12.40
C VAL A 68 8.58 1.06 13.27
N SER A 69 7.57 1.92 13.13
CA SER A 69 6.27 1.71 13.75
C SER A 69 5.84 0.33 13.27
N ALA A 70 6.09 -0.67 14.11
CA ALA A 70 5.90 -2.04 13.73
C ALA A 70 4.40 -2.19 13.55
N ILE A 71 3.97 -2.38 12.31
CA ILE A 71 2.57 -2.65 12.00
C ILE A 71 2.16 -3.83 12.88
N PRO A 72 1.16 -3.68 13.76
CA PRO A 72 0.74 -4.75 14.63
C PRO A 72 0.47 -6.03 13.84
N ARG A 73 0.83 -7.18 14.41
CA ARG A 73 0.63 -8.48 13.79
C ARG A 73 -0.28 -9.31 14.68
N PRO A 74 -1.35 -9.93 14.13
CA PRO A 74 -2.14 -10.88 14.89
C PRO A 74 -1.28 -12.08 15.31
N ASP A 75 -1.53 -12.60 16.51
CA ASP A 75 -1.12 -13.96 16.88
C ASP A 75 -1.98 -15.03 16.19
N ALA A 76 -1.73 -16.31 16.47
CA ALA A 76 -2.41 -17.42 15.79
C ALA A 76 -3.93 -17.44 16.04
N ASP A 77 -4.38 -17.13 17.24
CA ASP A 77 -5.80 -17.12 17.59
C ASP A 77 -6.49 -15.91 16.95
N GLN A 78 -5.82 -14.76 16.96
CA GLN A 78 -6.29 -13.54 16.29
C GLN A 78 -6.35 -13.69 14.76
N GLU A 79 -5.38 -14.37 14.16
CA GLU A 79 -5.39 -14.68 12.73
C GLU A 79 -6.54 -15.65 12.39
N ALA A 80 -6.77 -16.68 13.20
CA ALA A 80 -7.90 -17.59 13.02
C ALA A 80 -9.24 -16.85 13.11
N PHE A 81 -9.40 -15.94 14.09
CA PHE A 81 -10.59 -15.09 14.21
C PHE A 81 -10.77 -14.17 13.00
N LEU A 82 -9.70 -13.52 12.56
CA LEU A 82 -9.71 -12.63 11.39
C LEU A 82 -10.18 -13.39 10.15
N ARG A 83 -9.60 -14.56 9.87
CA ARG A 83 -9.98 -15.39 8.73
C ARG A 83 -11.43 -15.89 8.86
N ALA A 84 -11.84 -16.37 10.02
CA ALA A 84 -13.22 -16.80 10.22
C ALA A 84 -14.22 -15.66 9.97
N SER A 85 -13.95 -14.48 10.50
CA SER A 85 -14.84 -13.32 10.36
C SER A 85 -14.88 -12.77 8.94
N LEU A 86 -13.74 -12.73 8.23
CA LEU A 86 -13.71 -12.33 6.83
C LEU A 86 -14.41 -13.35 5.93
N ASN A 87 -14.34 -14.64 6.26
CA ASN A 87 -15.08 -15.68 5.54
C ASN A 87 -16.61 -15.49 5.64
N GLU A 88 -17.12 -14.94 6.74
CA GLU A 88 -18.54 -14.59 6.88
C GLU A 88 -18.94 -13.38 6.03
N VAL A 89 -18.02 -12.45 5.78
CA VAL A 89 -18.25 -11.31 4.87
C VAL A 89 -18.33 -11.80 3.42
N ASP A 90 -17.32 -12.56 3.00
CA ASP A 90 -17.31 -13.28 1.72
C ASP A 90 -16.20 -14.35 1.73
N PRO A 91 -16.48 -15.61 1.35
CA PRO A 91 -15.47 -16.67 1.34
C PRO A 91 -14.32 -16.43 0.35
N ALA A 92 -14.51 -15.60 -0.68
CA ALA A 92 -13.44 -15.24 -1.62
C ALA A 92 -12.34 -14.38 -0.97
N LEU A 93 -12.61 -13.74 0.17
CA LEU A 93 -11.62 -12.96 0.93
C LEU A 93 -10.51 -13.82 1.51
N VAL A 94 -10.84 -15.06 1.91
CA VAL A 94 -9.89 -15.96 2.59
C VAL A 94 -9.28 -17.00 1.67
N GLY A 95 -9.67 -17.00 0.39
CA GLY A 95 -9.04 -17.83 -0.64
C GLY A 95 -7.62 -17.37 -1.00
N ASP A 96 -7.27 -16.12 -0.64
CA ASP A 96 -5.94 -15.56 -0.82
C ASP A 96 -5.10 -15.64 0.47
N ASP A 97 -3.86 -16.10 0.35
CA ASP A 97 -2.91 -16.21 1.47
C ASP A 97 -2.52 -14.84 2.04
N GLY A 98 -2.63 -13.78 1.25
CA GLY A 98 -2.31 -12.39 1.58
C GLY A 98 -3.36 -11.67 2.43
N VAL A 99 -4.52 -12.27 2.72
CA VAL A 99 -5.62 -11.65 3.50
C VAL A 99 -5.16 -11.06 4.84
N VAL A 100 -4.22 -11.73 5.51
CA VAL A 100 -3.64 -11.27 6.79
C VAL A 100 -2.74 -10.07 6.57
N ASN A 101 -1.93 -10.09 5.51
CA ASN A 101 -1.08 -8.95 5.17
C ASN A 101 -1.93 -7.74 4.77
N HIS A 102 -2.96 -7.94 3.96
CA HIS A 102 -3.91 -6.92 3.60
C HIS A 102 -4.58 -6.30 4.83
N SER A 103 -4.99 -7.13 5.78
CA SER A 103 -5.56 -6.65 7.04
C SER A 103 -4.57 -5.80 7.82
N ARG A 104 -3.30 -6.23 7.92
CA ARG A 104 -2.23 -5.47 8.61
C ARG A 104 -1.96 -4.12 7.96
N ASP A 105 -1.90 -4.09 6.64
CA ASP A 105 -1.72 -2.83 5.91
C ASP A 105 -2.91 -1.89 6.13
N GLN A 106 -4.12 -2.43 6.19
CA GLN A 106 -5.32 -1.65 6.51
C GLN A 106 -5.30 -1.14 7.95
N CYS A 107 -4.83 -1.96 8.90
CA CYS A 107 -4.63 -1.52 10.27
C CYS A 107 -3.65 -0.33 10.36
N SER A 108 -2.60 -0.35 9.55
CA SER A 108 -1.66 0.79 9.47
C SER A 108 -2.36 2.07 9.02
N SER A 109 -3.30 1.98 8.07
CA SER A 109 -4.12 3.12 7.65
C SER A 109 -5.07 3.60 8.76
N ILE A 110 -5.64 2.67 9.55
CA ILE A 110 -6.48 2.98 10.71
C ILE A 110 -5.67 3.74 11.77
N LEU A 111 -4.51 3.21 12.15
CA LEU A 111 -3.61 3.82 13.15
C LEU A 111 -2.98 5.13 12.65
N GLY A 112 -2.85 5.29 11.33
CA GLY A 112 -2.40 6.52 10.68
C GLY A 112 -3.43 7.65 10.66
N GLY A 113 -4.65 7.42 11.16
CA GLY A 113 -5.70 8.44 11.24
C GLY A 113 -6.31 8.81 9.89
N ALA A 114 -6.32 7.89 8.92
CA ALA A 114 -7.01 8.10 7.66
C ALA A 114 -8.52 8.36 7.88
N SER A 115 -9.12 9.19 7.03
CA SER A 115 -10.57 9.44 7.09
C SER A 115 -11.36 8.18 6.78
N GLU A 116 -12.60 8.09 7.27
CA GLU A 116 -13.44 6.92 7.06
C GLU A 116 -13.69 6.63 5.57
N GLU A 117 -13.92 7.67 4.76
CA GLU A 117 -14.04 7.54 3.31
C GLU A 117 -12.77 6.98 2.66
N SER A 118 -11.59 7.42 3.12
CA SER A 118 -10.30 6.91 2.65
C SER A 118 -10.06 5.47 3.09
N LEU A 119 -10.49 5.10 4.31
CA LEU A 119 -10.43 3.74 4.82
C LEU A 119 -11.33 2.80 4.00
N ILE A 120 -12.54 3.23 3.66
CA ILE A 120 -13.47 2.46 2.81
C ILE A 120 -12.86 2.28 1.42
N ALA A 121 -12.39 3.35 0.78
CA ALA A 121 -11.79 3.29 -0.55
C ALA A 121 -10.55 2.38 -0.59
N SER A 122 -9.65 2.51 0.38
CA SER A 122 -8.45 1.66 0.48
C SER A 122 -8.78 0.21 0.79
N THR A 123 -9.81 -0.06 1.61
CA THR A 123 -10.28 -1.42 1.88
C THR A 123 -10.82 -2.07 0.62
N LYS A 124 -11.63 -1.33 -0.18
CA LYS A 124 -12.15 -1.85 -1.46
C LYS A 124 -11.02 -2.26 -2.38
N LEU A 125 -10.06 -1.37 -2.60
CA LEU A 125 -8.91 -1.63 -3.48
C LEU A 125 -8.04 -2.78 -3.01
N ARG A 126 -7.87 -2.92 -1.69
CA ARG A 126 -6.96 -3.90 -1.12
C ARG A 126 -7.54 -5.31 -1.04
N PHE A 127 -8.85 -5.41 -0.84
CA PHE A 127 -9.55 -6.68 -0.70
C PHE A 127 -10.31 -7.09 -1.96
N GLU A 128 -10.24 -6.29 -3.03
CA GLU A 128 -10.71 -6.71 -4.34
C GLU A 128 -9.86 -7.88 -4.87
N THR A 129 -10.54 -8.94 -5.29
CA THR A 129 -9.93 -10.11 -5.90
C THR A 129 -10.59 -10.37 -7.27
N ALA A 130 -10.06 -11.34 -8.02
CA ALA A 130 -10.63 -11.72 -9.32
C ALA A 130 -12.11 -12.16 -9.25
N THR A 131 -12.58 -12.61 -8.10
CA THR A 131 -13.94 -13.13 -7.89
C THR A 131 -14.75 -12.31 -6.89
N PHE A 132 -14.19 -11.24 -6.34
CA PHE A 132 -14.82 -10.45 -5.30
C PHE A 132 -14.51 -8.96 -5.45
N THR A 133 -15.56 -8.16 -5.56
CA THR A 133 -15.47 -6.69 -5.58
C THR A 133 -16.23 -6.15 -4.37
N PRO A 134 -15.54 -5.65 -3.33
CA PRO A 134 -16.21 -5.20 -2.12
C PRO A 134 -17.15 -4.01 -2.38
N THR A 135 -18.39 -4.10 -1.90
CA THR A 135 -19.27 -2.94 -1.76
C THR A 135 -18.83 -2.05 -0.59
N ASP A 136 -19.34 -0.82 -0.51
CA ASP A 136 -19.01 0.08 0.60
C ASP A 136 -19.44 -0.52 1.95
N SER A 137 -20.58 -1.21 2.00
CA SER A 137 -21.03 -1.91 3.20
C SER A 137 -20.10 -3.06 3.59
N GLN A 138 -19.60 -3.84 2.63
CA GLN A 138 -18.63 -4.91 2.90
C GLN A 138 -17.28 -4.34 3.34
N ALA A 139 -16.83 -3.24 2.74
CA ALA A 139 -15.61 -2.56 3.17
C ALA A 139 -15.72 -2.07 4.62
N VAL A 140 -16.88 -1.54 5.04
CA VAL A 140 -17.13 -1.18 6.44
C VAL A 140 -17.09 -2.42 7.35
N GLN A 141 -17.68 -3.55 6.94
CA GLN A 141 -17.62 -4.80 7.71
C GLN A 141 -16.19 -5.32 7.86
N ILE A 142 -15.39 -5.29 6.80
CA ILE A 142 -13.97 -5.69 6.84
C ILE A 142 -13.19 -4.79 7.82
N LEU A 143 -13.43 -3.48 7.79
CA LEU A 143 -12.81 -2.54 8.73
C LEU A 143 -13.21 -2.81 10.19
N ASP A 144 -14.46 -3.18 10.44
CA ASP A 144 -14.93 -3.56 11.77
C ASP A 144 -14.24 -4.83 12.27
N VAL A 145 -14.14 -5.87 11.43
CA VAL A 145 -13.41 -7.11 11.76
C VAL A 145 -11.96 -6.82 12.14
N ILE A 146 -11.26 -5.95 11.40
CA ILE A 146 -9.87 -5.58 11.68
C ILE A 146 -9.74 -4.89 13.04
N ARG A 147 -10.64 -3.97 13.38
CA ARG A 147 -10.65 -3.26 14.67
C ARG A 147 -11.00 -4.19 15.83
N SER A 148 -11.96 -5.08 15.61
CA SER A 148 -12.45 -6.04 16.60
C SER A 148 -11.51 -7.22 16.84
N GLY A 149 -10.51 -7.42 15.97
CA GLY A 149 -9.55 -8.53 16.07
C GLY A 149 -8.57 -8.46 17.25
N GLY A 150 -8.55 -7.35 18.01
CA GLY A 150 -7.73 -7.22 19.23
C GLY A 150 -6.22 -7.03 19.00
N TRP A 151 -5.79 -6.94 17.75
CA TRP A 151 -4.40 -6.66 17.36
C TRP A 151 -4.23 -5.28 16.71
N CYS A 152 -5.31 -4.64 16.28
CA CYS A 152 -5.27 -3.32 15.66
C CYS A 152 -5.69 -2.22 16.66
N GLY A 153 -4.75 -1.78 17.51
CA GLY A 153 -5.00 -0.76 18.53
C GLY A 153 -3.78 -0.41 19.36
#